data_AF-A0A838P5H8-F1
#
_entry.id   AF-A0A838P5H8-F1
#
_cell.length_a   1.000
_cell.length_b   1.000
_cell.length_c   1.000
_cell.angle_alpha   90.00
_cell.angle_beta   90.00
_cell.angle_gamma   90.00
#
_symmetry.space_group_name_H-M   'P 1'
#
loop_
_entity.id
_entity.type
_entity.pdbx_description
1 polymer ?
#
loop_
_entity_poly.entity_id
_entity_poly.type
_entity_poly.pdbx_seq_one_letter_code
_entity_poly.pdbx_strand_id
1 'polypeptide(L)'
;MPNEYSRREFAESLALAALVPLLGGKVEPIRLGWGETPAGSAADHPGALARALADVIRVQYGSRLREADLATITNQIQNSLERSEQIRKIELANGDEPFTFSALPPSRTP
;
A
#
# COMPACT_ATOMS: atom_id res chain seq x y z
N MET A 1 -22.35 -22.91 7.76
CA MET A 1 -22.39 -21.82 8.75
C MET A 1 -20.95 -21.52 9.15
N PRO A 2 -20.37 -20.36 8.81
CA PRO A 2 -19.03 -20.05 9.26
C PRO A 2 -19.06 -19.81 10.77
N ASN A 3 -18.19 -20.53 11.48
CA ASN A 3 -18.06 -20.47 12.93
C ASN A 3 -17.50 -19.08 13.29
N GLU A 4 -18.28 -18.24 13.96
CA GLU A 4 -17.80 -16.96 14.49
C GLU A 4 -16.80 -17.27 15.60
N TYR A 5 -15.50 -17.10 15.34
CA TYR A 5 -14.48 -17.31 16.36
C TYR A 5 -14.78 -16.46 17.59
N SER A 6 -15.01 -17.11 18.73
CA SER A 6 -15.30 -16.41 19.98
C SER A 6 -14.04 -15.66 20.43
N ARG A 7 -14.21 -14.49 21.06
CA ARG A 7 -13.08 -13.70 21.62
C ARG A 7 -12.15 -14.53 22.51
N ARG A 8 -12.72 -15.54 23.16
CA ARG A 8 -11.98 -16.51 23.98
C ARG A 8 -11.05 -17.39 23.14
N GLU A 9 -11.55 -17.96 22.05
CA GLU A 9 -10.76 -18.82 21.15
C GLU A 9 -9.61 -18.03 20.51
N PHE A 10 -9.86 -16.76 20.18
CA PHE A 10 -8.82 -15.85 19.71
C PHE A 10 -7.75 -15.63 20.78
N ALA A 11 -8.13 -15.35 22.03
CA ALA A 11 -7.19 -15.16 23.13
C ALA A 11 -6.37 -16.43 23.42
N GLU A 12 -7.00 -17.60 23.36
CA GLU A 12 -6.33 -18.89 23.53
C GLU A 12 -5.32 -19.13 22.40
N SER A 13 -5.66 -18.80 21.15
CA SER A 13 -4.74 -18.92 20.01
C SER A 13 -3.54 -17.96 20.10
N LEU A 14 -3.76 -16.72 20.56
CA LEU A 14 -2.69 -15.73 20.79
C LEU A 14 -1.74 -16.17 21.90
N ALA A 15 -2.30 -16.70 23.01
CA ALA A 15 -1.50 -17.19 24.13
C ALA A 15 -0.61 -18.37 23.71
N LEU A 16 -1.12 -19.28 22.88
CA LEU A 16 -0.32 -20.38 22.32
C LEU A 16 0.78 -19.86 21.39
N ALA A 17 0.46 -18.91 20.50
CA ALA A 17 1.43 -18.32 19.57
C ALA A 17 2.57 -17.58 20.29
N ALA A 18 2.29 -16.96 21.45
CA ALA A 18 3.29 -16.28 22.26
C ALA A 18 4.34 -17.22 22.89
N LEU A 19 4.05 -18.54 22.99
CA LEU A 19 4.98 -19.53 23.52
C LEU A 19 5.96 -20.08 22.46
N VAL A 20 5.75 -19.78 21.18
CA VAL A 20 6.59 -20.26 20.06
C VAL A 20 8.09 -19.97 20.25
N PRO A 21 8.54 -18.79 20.73
CA PRO A 21 9.96 -18.54 21.00
C PRO A 21 10.55 -19.46 22.07
N LEU A 22 9.76 -19.84 23.08
CA LEU A 22 10.22 -20.66 24.19
C LEU A 22 10.42 -22.13 23.78
N LEU A 23 9.67 -22.59 22.77
CA LEU A 23 9.81 -23.93 22.19
C LEU A 23 10.89 -24.00 21.09
N GLY A 24 11.69 -22.94 20.92
CA GLY A 24 12.73 -22.88 19.88
C GLY A 24 12.17 -22.70 18.46
N GLY A 25 10.90 -22.31 18.33
CA GLY A 25 10.27 -21.99 17.06
C GLY A 25 10.74 -20.63 16.54
N LYS A 26 10.96 -20.54 15.23
CA LYS A 26 11.32 -19.29 14.56
C LYS A 26 10.06 -18.44 14.38
N VAL A 27 9.99 -17.29 15.05
CA VAL A 27 8.90 -16.32 14.84
C VAL A 27 9.20 -15.55 13.56
N GLU A 28 8.47 -15.85 12.49
CA GLU A 28 8.48 -15.02 11.30
C GLU A 28 7.67 -13.75 11.59
N PRO A 29 8.20 -12.54 11.28
CA PRO A 29 7.46 -11.31 11.46
C PRO A 29 6.23 -11.31 10.55
N ILE A 30 5.06 -11.10 11.15
CA ILE A 30 3.83 -10.86 10.39
C ILE A 30 4.04 -9.55 9.62
N ARG A 31 4.28 -9.66 8.31
CA ARG A 31 4.26 -8.51 7.41
C ARG A 31 2.80 -8.09 7.25
N LEU A 32 2.39 -7.12 8.05
CA LEU A 32 1.18 -6.35 7.77
C LEU A 32 1.43 -5.70 6.41
N GLY A 33 0.67 -6.10 5.39
CA GLY A 33 0.83 -5.72 3.97
C GLY A 33 0.55 -4.25 3.67
N TRP A 34 1.19 -3.35 4.41
CA TRP A 34 1.12 -1.90 4.30
C TRP A 34 2.52 -1.31 4.04
N GLY A 35 3.37 -1.99 3.28
CA GLY A 35 4.74 -1.50 3.12
C GLY A 35 5.73 -2.30 2.29
N GLU A 36 5.31 -3.34 1.56
CA GLU A 36 6.20 -3.92 0.55
C GLU A 36 5.87 -3.31 -0.80
N THR A 37 6.54 -2.19 -1.12
CA THR A 37 6.84 -1.90 -2.52
C THR A 37 7.55 -3.14 -3.07
N PRO A 38 7.00 -3.83 -4.08
CA PRO A 38 7.80 -4.82 -4.78
C PRO A 38 9.04 -4.07 -5.28
N ALA A 39 10.22 -4.62 -5.01
CA ALA A 39 11.44 -4.19 -5.66
C ALA A 39 11.28 -4.53 -7.15
N GLY A 40 10.52 -3.69 -7.86
CA GLY A 40 10.54 -3.62 -9.30
C GLY A 40 11.98 -3.32 -9.70
N SER A 41 12.48 -4.05 -10.69
CA SER A 41 13.83 -3.89 -11.20
C SER A 41 14.03 -2.41 -11.55
N ALA A 42 14.70 -1.68 -10.66
CA ALA A 42 14.98 -0.28 -10.85
C ALA A 42 15.76 -0.19 -12.17
N ALA A 43 15.20 0.52 -13.14
CA ALA A 43 16.05 1.14 -14.14
C ALA A 43 17.12 1.90 -13.34
N ASP A 44 18.40 1.68 -13.65
CA ASP A 44 19.55 2.21 -12.91
C ASP A 44 19.44 3.71 -12.64
N HIS A 45 18.63 4.43 -13.43
CA HIS A 45 18.27 5.81 -13.19
C HIS A 45 16.77 6.08 -13.46
N PRO A 46 16.12 6.95 -12.67
CA PRO A 46 14.73 7.36 -12.88
C PRO A 46 14.55 8.01 -14.25
N GLY A 47 13.42 7.77 -14.90
CA GLY A 47 13.12 8.28 -16.24
C GLY A 47 12.95 9.80 -16.30
N ALA A 48 12.98 10.36 -17.52
CA ALA A 48 12.87 11.81 -17.74
C ALA A 48 11.57 12.40 -17.16
N LEU A 49 10.46 11.67 -17.26
CA LEU A 49 9.16 12.07 -16.71
C LEU A 49 9.22 12.17 -15.18
N ALA A 50 9.78 11.16 -14.50
CA ALA A 50 9.90 11.17 -13.04
C ALA A 50 10.73 12.35 -12.54
N ARG A 51 11.83 12.68 -13.25
CA ARG A 51 12.66 13.86 -12.95
C ARG A 51 11.89 15.17 -13.16
N ALA A 52 11.17 15.31 -14.26
CA ALA A 52 10.37 16.50 -14.53
C ALA A 52 9.28 16.72 -13.47
N LEU A 53 8.65 15.66 -12.96
CA LEU A 53 7.70 15.77 -11.86
C LEU A 53 8.38 16.13 -10.53
N ALA A 54 9.54 15.55 -10.26
CA ALA A 54 10.35 15.90 -9.09
C ALA A 54 10.80 17.37 -9.13
N ASP A 55 11.04 17.94 -10.33
CA ASP A 55 11.35 19.35 -10.49
C ASP A 55 10.20 20.28 -10.07
N VAL A 56 8.95 19.91 -10.36
CA VAL A 56 7.79 20.67 -9.87
C VAL A 56 7.75 20.68 -8.34
N ILE A 57 8.01 19.53 -7.71
CA ILE A 57 8.07 19.42 -6.25
C ILE A 57 9.22 20.25 -5.69
N ARG A 58 10.38 20.25 -6.35
CA ARG A 58 11.53 21.08 -5.99
C ARG A 58 11.20 22.57 -6.04
N VAL A 59 10.52 23.02 -7.09
CA VAL A 59 10.13 24.44 -7.23
C VAL A 59 9.17 24.84 -6.11
N GLN A 60 8.22 23.98 -5.76
CA GLN A 60 7.18 24.31 -4.77
C GLN A 60 7.65 24.15 -3.31
N TYR A 61 8.51 23.17 -3.04
CA TYR A 61 8.86 22.76 -1.68
C TYR A 61 10.36 22.66 -1.40
N GLY A 62 11.22 23.09 -2.34
CA GLY A 62 12.67 22.91 -2.26
C GLY A 62 13.32 23.53 -1.02
N SER A 63 12.75 24.59 -0.46
CA SER A 63 13.22 25.18 0.81
C SER A 63 13.03 24.28 2.03
N ARG A 64 12.22 23.22 1.91
CA ARG A 64 11.88 22.26 2.98
C ARG A 64 12.48 20.87 2.73
N LEU A 65 13.12 20.65 1.60
CA LEU A 65 13.58 19.34 1.15
C LEU A 65 15.11 19.33 1.05
N ARG A 66 15.73 18.26 1.56
CA ARG A 66 17.15 17.99 1.28
C ARG A 66 17.27 17.27 -0.05
N GLU A 67 18.43 17.34 -0.68
CA GLU A 67 18.72 16.63 -1.93
C GLU A 67 18.44 15.12 -1.84
N ALA A 68 18.75 14.50 -0.70
CA ALA A 68 18.45 13.08 -0.46
C ALA A 68 16.94 12.78 -0.41
N ASP A 69 16.13 13.71 0.12
CA ASP A 69 14.68 13.57 0.17
C ASP A 69 14.12 13.67 -1.27
N LEU A 70 14.68 14.57 -2.09
CA LEU A 70 14.31 14.77 -3.48
C LEU A 70 14.65 13.55 -4.35
N ALA A 71 15.81 12.94 -4.15
CA ALA A 71 16.18 11.67 -4.80
C ALA A 71 15.20 10.55 -4.42
N THR A 72 14.81 10.47 -3.14
CA THR A 72 13.82 9.50 -2.65
C THR A 72 12.46 9.70 -3.31
N ILE A 73 11.98 10.95 -3.37
CA ILE A 73 10.72 11.32 -4.03
C ILE A 73 10.76 10.96 -5.52
N THR A 74 11.87 11.25 -6.20
CA THR A 74 12.04 10.92 -7.63
C THR A 74 11.89 9.42 -7.88
N ASN A 75 12.48 8.58 -7.03
CA ASN A 75 12.35 7.13 -7.13
C ASN A 75 10.93 6.65 -6.81
N GLN A 76 10.25 7.26 -5.84
CA GLN A 76 8.84 6.95 -5.54
C GLN A 76 7.91 7.30 -6.70
N ILE A 77 8.15 8.43 -7.38
CA ILE A 77 7.42 8.82 -8.58
C ILE A 77 7.65 7.79 -9.69
N GLN A 78 8.90 7.40 -9.94
CA GLN A 78 9.23 6.37 -10.94
C GLN A 78 8.45 5.07 -10.67
N ASN A 79 8.50 4.56 -9.44
CA ASN A 79 7.78 3.35 -9.05
C ASN A 79 6.25 3.49 -9.21
N SER A 80 5.71 4.67 -8.93
CA SER A 80 4.28 4.95 -9.09
C SER A 80 3.85 4.99 -10.55
N LEU A 81 4.69 5.53 -11.44
CA LEU A 81 4.47 5.52 -12.88
C LEU A 81 4.49 4.09 -13.42
N GLU A 82 5.48 3.28 -13.04
CA GLU A 82 5.58 1.88 -13.44
C GLU A 82 4.36 1.08 -12.96
N ARG A 83 3.94 1.28 -11.71
CA ARG A 83 2.73 0.65 -11.16
C ARG A 83 1.48 1.11 -11.91
N SER A 84 1.37 2.39 -12.25
CA SER A 84 0.26 2.91 -13.05
C SER A 84 0.18 2.20 -14.41
N GLU A 85 1.32 2.00 -15.08
CA GLU A 85 1.36 1.26 -16.34
C GLU A 85 0.94 -0.21 -16.19
N GLN A 86 1.17 -0.84 -15.04
CA GLN A 86 0.63 -2.18 -14.78
C GLN A 86 -0.88 -2.15 -14.54
N ILE A 87 -1.39 -1.17 -13.77
CA ILE A 87 -2.83 -1.03 -13.49
C ILE A 87 -3.61 -0.76 -14.78
N ARG A 88 -3.06 0.03 -15.71
CA ARG A 88 -3.69 0.32 -17.02
C ARG A 88 -3.93 -0.93 -17.86
N LYS A 89 -3.22 -2.04 -17.60
CA LYS A 89 -3.39 -3.30 -18.33
C LYS A 89 -4.58 -4.12 -17.83
N ILE A 90 -5.16 -3.74 -16.69
CA ILE A 90 -6.33 -4.42 -16.13
C ILE A 90 -7.55 -3.96 -16.94
N GLU A 91 -8.27 -4.91 -17.52
CA GLU A 91 -9.54 -4.65 -18.20
C GLU A 91 -10.60 -4.29 -17.16
N LEU A 92 -11.24 -3.14 -17.33
CA LEU A 92 -12.32 -2.69 -16.45
C LEU A 92 -13.64 -3.27 -16.95
N ALA A 93 -14.30 -4.07 -16.12
CA ALA A 93 -15.66 -4.49 -16.38
C ALA A 93 -16.64 -3.44 -15.82
N ASN A 94 -17.87 -3.40 -16.35
CA ASN A 94 -18.92 -2.50 -15.83
C ASN A 94 -19.29 -2.75 -14.35
N GLY A 95 -18.84 -3.85 -13.75
CA GLY A 95 -18.96 -4.11 -12.32
C GLY A 95 -17.87 -3.47 -11.45
N ASP A 96 -16.82 -2.93 -12.06
CA ASP A 96 -15.69 -2.28 -11.37
C ASP A 96 -15.95 -0.78 -11.15
N GLU A 97 -17.21 -0.42 -10.89
CA GLU A 97 -17.57 0.98 -10.57
C GLU A 97 -16.87 1.41 -9.26
N PRO A 98 -16.29 2.63 -9.23
CA PRO A 98 -15.68 3.13 -8.02
C PRO A 98 -16.74 3.31 -6.92
N PHE A 99 -16.38 2.99 -5.68
CA PHE A 99 -17.26 3.22 -4.54
C PHE A 99 -17.66 4.70 -4.45
N THR A 100 -18.93 4.99 -4.65
CA THR A 100 -19.51 6.32 -4.45
C THR A 100 -20.09 6.41 -3.04
N PHE A 101 -19.46 7.22 -2.20
CA PHE A 101 -20.05 7.62 -0.92
C PHE A 101 -21.21 8.58 -1.15
N SER A 102 -22.38 8.30 -0.57
CA SER A 102 -23.51 9.22 -0.48
C SER A 102 -23.83 9.51 0.98
N ALA A 103 -23.91 10.81 1.32
CA ALA A 103 -24.28 11.25 2.66
C ALA A 103 -25.79 11.19 2.92
N LEU A 104 -26.61 10.99 1.88
CA LEU A 104 -28.06 10.87 2.04
C LEU A 104 -28.42 9.43 2.44
N PRO A 105 -29.21 9.24 3.52
CA PRO A 105 -29.75 7.92 3.82
C PRO A 105 -30.64 7.45 2.66
N PRO A 106 -30.66 6.15 2.33
CA PRO A 106 -31.49 5.63 1.25
C PRO A 106 -32.95 5.95 1.54
N SER A 107 -33.62 6.63 0.61
CA SER A 107 -35.05 6.93 0.72
C SER A 107 -35.84 5.62 0.78
N ARG A 108 -36.56 5.38 1.88
CA ARG A 108 -37.56 4.29 1.93
C ARG A 108 -38.68 4.65 0.96
N THR A 109 -38.75 3.98 -0.18
CA THR A 109 -39.95 3.97 -1.01
C THR A 109 -41.08 3.24 -0.26
N PRO A 110 -42.33 3.74 -0.32
CA PRO A 110 -43.50 3.09 0.29
C PRO A 110 -43.89 1.78 -0.40
#